data_AF-A0A1X9YFM4-F1
#
_entry.id   AF-A0A1X9YFM4-F1
#
_cell.length_a   1.000
_cell.length_b   1.000
_cell.length_c   1.000
_cell.angle_alpha   90.00
_cell.angle_beta   90.00
_cell.angle_gamma   90.00
#
_symmetry.space_group_name_H-M   'P 1'
#
loop_
_entity.id
_entity.type
_entity.pdbx_description
1 polymer ?
#
loop_
_entity_poly.entity_id
_entity_poly.type
_entity_poly.pdbx_seq_one_letter_code
_entity_poly.pdbx_strand_id
1 'polypeptide(L)'
;MHRHGGKQAFWIGGDVQWLPCGAEFIVADVIRWREPVWKPQPRNSKKKPVMLGHRTVIGQIARIDRGGWVHVQVAACTVEPSPRCLRPLYPLQVGEDIKRQRGKIGQGKVDRLPWSDESARAAIVGSRFAKV
;
A
#
# COMPACT_ATOMS: atom_id res chain seq x y z
N MET A 1 13.15 -18.12 -25.40
CA MET A 1 12.12 -17.69 -24.43
C MET A 1 12.78 -17.50 -23.07
N HIS A 2 13.17 -16.27 -22.73
CA HIS A 2 13.82 -15.97 -21.45
C HIS A 2 12.74 -15.70 -20.39
N ARG A 3 12.55 -16.64 -19.45
CA ARG A 3 11.73 -16.39 -18.25
C ARG A 3 12.57 -15.59 -17.27
N HIS A 4 12.28 -14.30 -17.10
CA HIS A 4 12.81 -13.52 -16.00
C HIS A 4 12.27 -14.10 -14.68
N GLY A 5 13.17 -14.69 -13.89
CA GLY A 5 12.89 -15.08 -12.52
C GLY A 5 12.57 -13.84 -11.70
N GLY A 6 11.31 -13.71 -11.30
CA GLY A 6 10.88 -12.74 -10.29
C GLY A 6 11.60 -13.05 -8.99
N LYS A 7 12.54 -12.18 -8.61
CA LYS A 7 13.20 -12.24 -7.31
C LYS A 7 12.11 -12.10 -6.24
N GLN A 8 11.81 -13.18 -5.52
CA GLN A 8 11.07 -13.09 -4.27
C GLN A 8 11.86 -12.18 -3.32
N ALA A 9 11.27 -11.07 -2.90
CA ALA A 9 11.82 -10.23 -1.86
C ALA A 9 11.67 -10.97 -0.52
N PHE A 10 12.71 -11.73 -0.16
CA PHE A 10 12.84 -12.42 1.11
C PHE A 10 13.21 -11.40 2.19
N TRP A 11 12.21 -10.86 2.89
CA TRP A 11 12.40 -10.05 4.10
C TRP A 11 11.60 -10.68 5.24
N ILE A 12 12.09 -11.81 5.76
CA ILE A 12 11.63 -12.37 7.03
C ILE A 12 12.88 -12.62 7.86
N GLY A 13 13.13 -11.79 8.89
CA GLY A 13 14.18 -12.09 9.88
C GLY A 13 14.97 -10.91 10.48
N GLY A 14 14.50 -9.68 10.44
CA GLY A 14 15.08 -8.58 11.22
C GLY A 14 14.00 -7.58 11.63
N ASP A 15 14.15 -6.94 12.79
CA ASP A 15 13.25 -5.87 13.26
C ASP A 15 13.36 -4.66 12.34
N VAL A 16 12.64 -4.73 11.21
CA VAL A 16 12.53 -3.63 10.27
C VAL A 16 11.72 -2.53 10.92
N GLN A 17 12.39 -1.43 11.29
CA GLN A 17 11.73 -0.25 11.83
C GLN A 17 10.99 0.49 10.70
N TRP A 18 9.66 0.47 10.78
CA TRP A 18 8.79 1.23 9.89
C TRP A 18 8.68 2.68 10.37
N LEU A 19 8.79 3.63 9.43
CA LEU A 19 8.72 5.07 9.72
C LEU A 19 7.34 5.62 9.36
N PRO A 20 6.62 6.31 10.26
CA PRO A 20 5.36 6.93 9.91
C PRO A 20 5.60 8.00 8.85
N CYS A 21 4.84 7.97 7.75
CA CYS A 21 4.94 8.95 6.67
C CYS A 21 3.60 9.56 6.26
N GLY A 22 2.48 8.98 6.68
CA GLY A 22 1.15 9.44 6.30
C GLY A 22 1.00 9.61 4.78
N ALA A 23 0.70 10.83 4.33
CA ALA A 23 0.56 11.11 2.91
C ALA A 23 1.86 11.59 2.24
N GLU A 24 3.03 11.52 2.87
CA GLU A 24 4.31 12.06 2.35
C GLU A 24 5.19 11.02 1.63
N PHE A 25 4.64 9.83 1.34
CA PHE A 25 5.36 8.83 0.57
C PHE A 25 5.58 9.27 -0.89
N ILE A 26 6.70 8.84 -1.47
CA ILE A 26 7.13 9.15 -2.83
C ILE A 26 7.19 7.89 -3.71
N VAL A 27 7.45 8.08 -5.00
CA VAL A 27 7.71 6.95 -5.91
C VAL A 27 8.95 6.19 -5.39
N ALA A 28 8.92 4.87 -5.53
CA ALA A 28 9.88 3.90 -4.99
C ALA A 28 9.84 3.66 -3.48
N ASP A 29 9.09 4.43 -2.68
CA ASP A 29 8.84 4.06 -1.28
C ASP A 29 8.15 2.69 -1.24
N VAL A 30 8.60 1.83 -0.32
CA VAL A 30 7.84 0.66 0.12
C VAL A 30 7.01 1.08 1.31
N ILE A 31 5.69 1.02 1.19
CA ILE A 31 4.77 1.44 2.24
C ILE A 31 4.00 0.27 2.83
N ARG A 32 3.58 0.44 4.07
CA ARG A 32 2.70 -0.45 4.81
C ARG A 32 1.49 0.34 5.30
N TRP A 33 0.30 -0.21 5.08
CA TRP A 33 -0.92 0.35 5.64
C TRP A 33 -1.97 -0.73 5.92
N ARG A 34 -2.90 -0.43 6.81
CA ARG A 34 -4.08 -1.25 7.08
C ARG A 34 -5.31 -0.61 6.46
N GLU A 35 -6.11 -1.38 5.74
CA GLU A 35 -7.37 -0.91 5.14
C GLU A 35 -8.54 -1.84 5.46
N PRO A 36 -9.76 -1.29 5.65
CA PRO A 36 -10.96 -2.09 5.80
C PRO A 36 -11.33 -2.75 4.47
N VAL A 37 -11.79 -4.00 4.53
CA VAL A 37 -12.38 -4.69 3.38
C VAL A 37 -13.88 -4.72 3.55
N TRP A 38 -14.60 -4.20 2.56
CA TRP A 38 -16.05 -4.07 2.58
C TRP A 38 -16.71 -5.13 1.71
N LYS A 39 -17.92 -5.54 2.10
CA LYS A 39 -18.77 -6.38 1.26
C LYS A 39 -19.09 -5.63 -0.04
N PRO A 40 -18.84 -6.22 -1.22
CA PRO A 40 -19.25 -5.62 -2.47
C PRO A 40 -20.75 -5.33 -2.47
N GLN A 41 -21.12 -4.11 -2.84
CA GLN A 41 -22.50 -3.70 -2.98
C GLN A 41 -22.64 -2.70 -4.14
N PRO A 42 -23.82 -2.61 -4.77
CA PRO A 42 -24.08 -1.59 -5.79
C PRO A 42 -23.84 -0.19 -5.24
N ARG A 43 -23.30 0.70 -6.07
CA ARG A 43 -22.99 2.09 -5.70
C ARG A 43 -24.19 2.84 -5.09
N ASN A 44 -25.40 2.54 -5.57
CA ASN A 44 -26.66 3.18 -5.14
C ASN A 44 -27.42 2.35 -4.10
N SER A 45 -26.76 1.37 -3.47
CA SER A 45 -27.38 0.55 -2.41
C SER A 45 -27.76 1.42 -1.21
N LYS A 46 -29.02 1.32 -0.76
CA LYS A 46 -29.47 1.90 0.52
C LYS A 46 -29.07 1.07 1.74
N LYS A 47 -28.47 -0.12 1.53
CA LYS A 47 -28.04 -1.00 2.63
C LYS A 47 -26.80 -0.41 3.31
N LYS A 48 -26.75 -0.54 4.64
CA LYS A 48 -25.56 -0.15 5.41
C LYS A 48 -24.34 -0.96 4.93
N PRO A 49 -23.19 -0.32 4.65
CA PRO A 49 -21.96 -1.03 4.33
C PRO A 49 -21.60 -2.03 5.42
N VAL A 50 -21.22 -3.24 5.02
CA VAL A 50 -20.80 -4.30 5.95
C VAL A 50 -19.30 -4.50 5.82
N MET A 51 -18.56 -4.24 6.89
CA MET A 51 -17.12 -4.50 6.96
C MET A 51 -16.88 -6.00 7.15
N LEU A 52 -16.11 -6.60 6.25
CA LEU A 52 -15.74 -8.02 6.28
C LEU A 52 -14.48 -8.28 7.10
N GLY A 53 -13.67 -7.26 7.34
CA GLY A 53 -12.42 -7.37 8.08
C GLY A 53 -11.44 -6.28 7.67
N HIS A 54 -10.17 -6.51 7.96
CA HIS A 54 -9.08 -5.65 7.54
C HIS A 54 -8.08 -6.43 6.69
N ARG A 55 -7.31 -5.71 5.90
CA ARG A 55 -6.07 -6.24 5.34
C ARG A 55 -4.92 -5.28 5.63
N THR A 56 -3.76 -5.83 5.90
CA THR A 56 -2.51 -5.09 5.96
C THR A 56 -1.80 -5.34 4.64
N VAL A 57 -1.49 -4.25 3.94
CA VAL A 57 -0.85 -4.29 2.62
C VAL A 57 0.53 -3.70 2.76
N ILE A 58 1.52 -4.37 2.17
CA ILE A 58 2.85 -3.87 1.93
C ILE A 58 3.03 -3.79 0.42
N GLY A 59 3.50 -2.66 -0.09
CA GLY A 59 3.74 -2.52 -1.52
C GLY A 59 4.63 -1.34 -1.88
N GLN A 60 5.23 -1.43 -3.07
CA GLN A 60 6.10 -0.39 -3.60
C GLN A 60 5.29 0.60 -4.43
N ILE A 61 5.52 1.90 -4.21
CA ILE A 61 4.89 2.96 -5.03
C ILE A 61 5.53 2.98 -6.41
N ALA A 62 4.81 2.51 -7.42
CA ALA A 62 5.25 2.52 -8.81
C ALA A 62 5.05 3.90 -9.48
N ARG A 63 3.92 4.57 -9.18
CA ARG A 63 3.57 5.85 -9.80
C ARG A 63 2.56 6.63 -8.95
N ILE A 64 2.63 7.96 -9.00
CA ILE A 64 1.58 8.84 -8.48
C ILE A 64 1.13 9.74 -9.63
N ASP A 65 -0.15 9.68 -9.99
CA ASP A 65 -0.70 10.49 -11.08
C ASP A 65 -1.11 11.91 -10.62
N ARG A 66 -1.37 12.80 -11.59
CA ARG A 66 -1.79 14.19 -11.31
C ARG A 66 -3.12 14.29 -10.56
N GLY A 67 -3.95 13.26 -10.64
CA GLY A 67 -5.23 13.16 -9.91
C GLY A 67 -5.07 12.66 -8.47
N GLY A 68 -3.83 12.47 -8.00
CA GLY A 68 -3.54 11.97 -6.66
C GLY A 68 -3.84 10.48 -6.49
N TRP A 69 -3.91 9.72 -7.59
CA TRP A 69 -3.95 8.27 -7.48
C TRP A 69 -2.56 7.67 -7.46
N VAL A 70 -2.42 6.71 -6.57
CA VAL A 70 -1.19 5.99 -6.30
C VAL A 70 -1.33 4.60 -6.88
N HIS A 71 -0.36 4.22 -7.69
CA HIS A 71 -0.18 2.88 -8.24
C HIS A 71 0.83 2.16 -7.36
N VAL A 72 0.40 1.03 -6.81
CA VAL A 72 1.19 0.24 -5.86
C VAL A 72 1.32 -1.17 -6.40
N GLN A 73 2.56 -1.66 -6.51
CA GLN A 73 2.80 -3.08 -6.75
C GLN A 73 2.85 -3.79 -5.38
N VAL A 74 1.96 -4.76 -5.18
CA VAL A 74 1.81 -5.47 -3.90
C VAL A 74 3.03 -6.35 -3.66
N ALA A 75 3.67 -6.19 -2.51
CA ALA A 75 4.78 -7.02 -2.06
C ALA A 75 4.34 -8.09 -1.05
N ALA A 76 3.38 -7.75 -0.18
CA ALA A 76 2.74 -8.69 0.73
C ALA A 76 1.34 -8.20 1.12
N CYS A 77 0.45 -9.14 1.47
CA CYS A 77 -0.85 -8.80 2.02
C CYS A 77 -1.31 -9.87 3.02
N THR A 78 -1.65 -9.43 4.23
CA THR A 78 -2.28 -10.28 5.24
C THR A 78 -3.73 -9.82 5.48
N VAL A 79 -4.59 -10.75 5.88
CA VAL A 79 -6.02 -10.51 6.09
C VAL A 79 -6.41 -10.87 7.51
N GLU A 80 -7.27 -10.03 8.09
CA GLU A 80 -7.86 -10.21 9.41
C GLU A 80 -9.39 -10.18 9.24
N PRO A 81 -10.03 -11.34 9.04
CA PRO A 81 -11.48 -11.43 8.92
C PRO A 81 -12.17 -10.93 10.18
N SER A 82 -13.30 -10.24 10.02
CA SER A 82 -14.20 -9.92 11.12
C SER A 82 -14.85 -11.20 11.65
N PRO A 83 -15.16 -11.31 12.96
CA PRO A 83 -15.89 -12.46 13.51
C PRO A 83 -17.24 -12.73 12.83
N ARG A 84 -17.84 -11.70 12.20
CA ARG A 84 -19.12 -11.81 11.48
C ARG A 84 -18.95 -12.19 10.00
N CYS A 85 -17.72 -12.40 9.55
CA CYS A 85 -17.43 -12.70 8.16
C CYS A 85 -17.63 -14.19 7.89
N LEU A 86 -18.80 -14.55 7.35
CA LEU A 86 -19.16 -15.93 7.01
C LEU A 86 -18.44 -16.48 5.75
N ARG A 87 -17.62 -15.65 5.08
CA ARG A 87 -16.92 -15.99 3.84
C ARG A 87 -15.42 -15.72 4.00
N PRO A 88 -14.54 -16.50 3.35
CA PRO A 88 -13.11 -16.21 3.35
C PRO A 88 -12.81 -14.82 2.80
N LEU A 89 -11.89 -14.11 3.46
CA LEU A 89 -11.32 -12.86 2.98
C LEU A 89 -10.02 -13.19 2.24
N TYR A 90 -9.90 -12.77 0.99
CA TYR A 90 -8.71 -13.06 0.19
C TYR A 90 -7.70 -11.91 0.25
N PRO A 91 -6.41 -12.21 0.47
CA PRO A 91 -5.36 -11.20 0.34
C PRO A 91 -5.19 -10.77 -1.11
N LEU A 92 -4.62 -9.58 -1.31
CA LEU A 92 -4.14 -9.15 -2.62
C LEU A 92 -2.94 -10.01 -3.04
N GLN A 93 -2.81 -10.28 -4.33
CA GLN A 93 -1.74 -11.14 -4.83
C GLN A 93 -0.41 -10.39 -4.84
N VAL A 94 0.68 -11.09 -4.51
CA VAL A 94 2.03 -10.52 -4.66
C VAL A 94 2.29 -10.27 -6.14
N GLY A 95 2.83 -9.09 -6.46
CA GLY A 95 3.03 -8.61 -7.82
C GLY A 95 1.79 -7.97 -8.47
N GLU A 96 0.62 -7.97 -7.80
CA GLU A 96 -0.58 -7.29 -8.29
C GLU A 96 -0.41 -5.77 -8.28
N ASP A 97 -0.74 -5.12 -9.38
CA ASP A 97 -0.81 -3.66 -9.46
C ASP A 97 -2.18 -3.16 -9.00
N ILE A 98 -2.21 -2.47 -7.86
CA ILE A 98 -3.42 -1.87 -7.32
C ILE A 98 -3.38 -0.34 -7.44
N LYS A 99 -4.57 0.26 -7.50
CA LYS A 99 -4.76 1.72 -7.53
C LYS A 99 -5.52 2.17 -6.28
N ARG A 100 -5.06 3.23 -5.61
CA ARG A 100 -5.71 3.85 -4.44
C ARG A 100 -5.56 5.37 -4.47
N GLN A 101 -6.54 6.10 -3.96
CA GLN A 101 -6.44 7.55 -3.82
C GLN A 101 -5.51 7.88 -2.66
N ARG A 102 -4.53 8.77 -2.85
CA ARG A 102 -3.48 9.09 -1.86
C ARG A 102 -4.03 9.40 -0.47
N GLY A 103 -5.03 10.27 -0.39
CA GLY A 103 -5.69 10.65 0.87
C GLY A 103 -6.58 9.55 1.50
N LYS A 104 -6.75 8.41 0.83
CA LYS A 104 -7.54 7.27 1.35
C LYS A 104 -6.69 6.06 1.72
N ILE A 105 -5.43 5.99 1.27
CA ILE A 105 -4.50 4.93 1.68
C ILE A 105 -4.25 5.04 3.18
N GLY A 106 -4.51 3.95 3.90
CA GLY A 106 -4.35 3.87 5.35
C GLY A 106 -5.13 4.93 6.13
N GLN A 107 -6.02 5.69 5.49
CA GLN A 107 -6.60 6.92 6.04
C GLN A 107 -5.54 7.85 6.65
N GLY A 108 -4.37 7.98 6.00
CA GLY A 108 -3.24 8.77 6.50
C GLY A 108 -2.39 8.08 7.56
N LYS A 109 -2.70 6.84 7.96
CA LYS A 109 -1.87 5.98 8.82
C LYS A 109 -1.07 5.03 7.95
N VAL A 110 -0.05 5.59 7.31
CA VAL A 110 0.85 4.86 6.42
C VAL A 110 2.25 4.96 6.99
N ASP A 111 2.90 3.82 7.07
CA ASP A 111 4.33 3.74 7.37
C ASP A 111 5.09 3.44 6.09
N ARG A 112 6.36 3.84 6.03
CA ARG A 112 7.30 3.48 4.97
C ARG A 112 8.49 2.72 5.54
N LEU A 113 9.08 1.91 4.68
CA LEU A 113 10.40 1.36 4.91
C LEU A 113 11.45 2.49 4.76
N PRO A 114 12.48 2.56 5.63
CA PRO A 114 13.62 3.41 5.37
C PRO A 114 14.36 2.94 4.11
N TRP A 115 14.84 3.90 3.32
CA TRP A 115 15.77 3.61 2.23
C TRP A 115 17.13 3.26 2.82
N SER A 116 17.92 2.48 2.09
CA SER A 116 19.33 2.24 2.45
C SER A 116 20.14 3.54 2.47
N ASP A 117 19.74 4.51 1.66
CA ASP A 117 20.27 5.87 1.64
C ASP A 117 19.12 6.88 1.79
N GLU A 118 18.89 7.33 3.03
CA GLU A 118 17.88 8.35 3.32
C GLU A 118 18.27 9.74 2.80
N SER A 119 19.56 10.01 2.53
CA SER A 119 19.98 11.28 1.95
C SER A 119 19.53 11.39 0.48
N ALA A 120 19.58 10.30 -0.27
CA ALA A 120 19.03 10.21 -1.62
C ALA A 120 17.50 10.44 -1.62
N ARG A 121 16.79 9.84 -0.67
CA ARG A 121 15.36 10.09 -0.49
C ARG A 121 15.08 11.56 -0.18
N ALA A 122 15.83 12.15 0.74
CA ALA A 122 15.69 13.55 1.13
C ALA A 122 15.94 14.51 -0.04
N ALA A 123 16.94 14.24 -0.89
CA ALA A 123 17.20 15.03 -2.09
C ALA A 123 16.01 15.01 -3.08
N ILE A 124 15.35 13.85 -3.25
CA ILE A 124 14.15 13.74 -4.11
C ILE A 124 12.95 14.49 -3.51
N VAL A 125 12.79 14.44 -2.19
CA VAL A 125 11.73 15.19 -1.50
C VAL A 125 11.99 16.69 -1.58
N GLY A 126 13.23 17.14 -1.35
CA GLY A 126 13.63 18.54 -1.42
C GLY A 126 13.55 19.13 -2.83
N SER A 127 13.89 18.36 -3.87
CA SER A 127 13.82 18.83 -5.26
C SER A 127 12.40 19.09 -5.76
N ARG A 128 11.38 18.50 -5.13
CA ARG A 128 9.97 18.81 -5.42
C ARG A 128 9.57 20.25 -5.09
N PHE A 129 10.28 20.90 -4.16
CA PHE A 129 10.05 22.29 -3.77
C PHE A 129 11.00 23.27 -4.49
N ALA A 130 12.05 22.78 -5.16
CA ALA A 130 12.90 23.57 -6.04
C ALA A 130 12.26 23.72 -7.43
N LYS A 131 11.08 24.34 -7.49
CA LYS A 131 10.60 24.96 -8.73
C LYS A 131 10.76 26.47 -8.56
N VAL A 132 11.79 26.99 -9.22
CA VAL A 132 11.91 28.40 -9.61
C VAL A 132 10.78 28.73 -10.58
#